data_AF-A0A3A4XKI6-F1
#
_entry.id   AF-A0A3A4XKI6-F1
#
_cell.length_a   1.000
_cell.length_b   1.000
_cell.length_c   1.000
_cell.angle_alpha   90.00
_cell.angle_beta   90.00
_cell.angle_gamma   90.00
#
_symmetry.space_group_name_H-M   'P 1'
#
loop_
_entity.id
_entity.type
_entity.pdbx_description
1 polymer ?
#
loop_
_entity_poly.entity_id
_entity_poly.type
_entity_poly.pdbx_seq_one_letter_code
_entity_poly.pdbx_strand_id
1 'polypeptide(L)' 'MSIKLLAHDLYRSQKEVEQLERHLADLPSDQRARMEAKLRRARAERDYLRRALDGRIGR' A
#
# COMPACT_ATOMS: atom_id res chain seq x y z
N MET A 1 15.38 11.16 2.78
CA MET A 1 15.27 9.70 3.02
C MET A 1 16.33 8.98 2.21
N SER A 2 16.96 7.95 2.77
CA SER A 2 17.84 7.08 1.99
C SER A 2 17.02 6.19 1.05
N ILE A 3 17.51 5.93 -0.16
CA ILE A 3 16.89 5.01 -1.13
C ILE A 3 16.65 3.62 -0.50
N LYS A 4 17.54 3.17 0.39
CA LYS A 4 17.39 1.90 1.12
C LYS A 4 16.16 1.89 2.04
N LEU A 5 15.87 3.02 2.70
CA LEU A 5 14.69 3.16 3.57
C LEU A 5 13.41 3.17 2.74
N LEU A 6 13.39 3.91 1.61
CA LEU A 6 12.26 3.90 0.69
C LEU A 6 11.95 2.51 0.14
N ALA A 7 12.98 1.72 -0.20
CA ALA A 7 12.79 0.35 -0.65
C ALA A 7 12.21 -0.57 0.45
N HIS A 8 12.67 -0.41 1.68
CA HIS A 8 12.14 -1.15 2.83
C HIS A 8 10.68 -0.77 3.12
N ASP A 9 10.37 0.53 3.12
CA ASP A 9 9.01 1.02 3.36
C ASP A 9 8.06 0.60 2.23
N LEU A 10 8.53 0.63 0.98
CA LEU A 10 7.78 0.12 -0.16
C LEU A 10 7.47 -1.38 0.00
N TYR A 11 8.46 -2.18 0.41
CA TYR A 11 8.23 -3.60 0.67
C TYR A 11 7.20 -3.83 1.78
N ARG A 12 7.29 -3.09 2.88
CA ARG A 12 6.33 -3.17 3.98
C ARG A 12 4.91 -2.79 3.51
N SER A 13 4.79 -1.70 2.74
CA SER A 13 3.52 -1.23 2.20
C SER A 13 2.91 -2.25 1.21
N GLN A 14 3.74 -2.91 0.39
CA GLN A 14 3.31 -4.01 -0.48
C GLN A 14 2.75 -5.18 0.33
N LYS A 15 3.43 -5.57 1.42
CA LYS A 15 2.96 -6.64 2.31
C LYS A 15 1.63 -6.31 3.00
N GLU A 16 1.44 -5.06 3.41
CA GLU A 16 0.18 -4.61 3.98
C GLU A 16 -0.96 -4.68 2.96
N VAL A 17 -0.73 -4.24 1.73
CA VAL A 17 -1.71 -4.36 0.63
C VAL A 17 -2.08 -5.82 0.39
N GLU A 18 -1.10 -6.73 0.28
CA GLU A 18 -1.35 -8.17 0.09
C GLU A 18 -2.22 -8.76 1.22
N GLN A 19 -1.93 -8.39 2.48
CA GLN A 19 -2.70 -8.88 3.62
C GLN A 19 -4.13 -8.34 3.62
N LEU A 20 -4.31 -7.05 3.33
CA LEU A 20 -5.62 -6.42 3.24
C LEU A 20 -6.45 -6.99 2.09
N GLU A 21 -5.84 -7.31 0.95
CA GLU A 21 -6.50 -7.96 -0.19
C GLU A 21 -6.96 -9.37 0.15
N ARG A 22 -6.12 -10.17 0.82
CA ARG A 22 -6.50 -11.51 1.29
C ARG A 22 -7.66 -11.45 2.28
N HIS A 23 -7.59 -10.59 3.29
CA HIS A 23 -8.69 -10.42 4.23
C HIS A 23 -9.97 -9.93 3.56
N LEU A 24 -9.87 -9.05 2.55
CA LEU A 24 -11.04 -8.60 1.79
C LEU A 24 -11.69 -9.73 0.99
N ALA A 25 -10.90 -10.63 0.43
CA ALA A 25 -11.41 -11.79 -0.31
C ALA A 25 -12.31 -12.67 0.59
N ASP A 26 -11.91 -12.85 1.85
CA ASP A 26 -12.60 -13.71 2.81
C ASP A 26 -13.78 -13.03 3.55
N LEU A 27 -13.90 -11.70 3.47
CA LEU A 27 -14.93 -10.95 4.21
C LEU A 27 -16.27 -10.86 3.45
N PRO A 28 -17.42 -10.97 4.17
CA PRO A 28 -18.74 -10.66 3.62
C PRO A 28 -18.89 -9.17 3.30
N SER A 29 -19.70 -8.85 2.28
CA SER A 29 -19.89 -7.50 1.71
C SER A 29 -20.09 -6.39 2.75
N ASP A 30 -20.87 -6.66 3.81
CA ASP A 30 -21.21 -5.66 4.84
C ASP A 30 -20.00 -5.23 5.69
N GLN A 31 -18.95 -6.05 5.76
CA GLN A 31 -17.71 -5.72 6.49
C GLN A 31 -16.60 -5.22 5.56
N ARG A 32 -16.79 -5.32 4.23
CA ARG A 32 -15.78 -4.92 3.24
C ARG A 32 -15.54 -3.42 3.21
N ALA A 33 -16.57 -2.59 3.38
CA ALA A 33 -16.46 -1.14 3.22
C ALA A 33 -15.31 -0.51 4.04
N ARG A 34 -15.13 -0.95 5.30
CA ARG A 34 -14.06 -0.46 6.18
C ARG A 34 -12.68 -0.98 5.75
N MET A 35 -12.59 -2.23 5.30
CA MET A 35 -11.33 -2.80 4.81
C MET A 35 -10.93 -2.26 3.45
N GLU A 36 -11.89 -1.99 2.56
CA GLU A 36 -11.64 -1.33 1.27
C GLU A 36 -11.09 0.09 1.47
N ALA A 37 -11.61 0.84 2.44
CA ALA A 37 -11.08 2.15 2.77
C ALA A 37 -9.62 2.07 3.24
N LYS A 38 -9.27 1.06 4.04
CA LYS A 38 -7.87 0.80 4.45
C LYS A 38 -7.01 0.39 3.26
N LEU A 39 -7.50 -0.51 2.42
CA LEU A 39 -6.80 -0.97 1.22
C LEU A 39 -6.51 0.18 0.25
N ARG A 40 -7.47 1.09 0.04
CA ARG A 40 -7.28 2.29 -0.79
C ARG A 40 -6.14 3.16 -0.26
N ARG A 41 -6.06 3.37 1.06
CA ARG A 41 -4.97 4.14 1.67
C ARG A 41 -3.63 3.44 1.54
N ALA A 42 -3.57 2.14 1.82
CA ALA A 42 -2.34 1.35 1.70
C ALA A 42 -1.82 1.32 0.25
N ARG A 43 -2.70 1.21 -0.74
CA ARG A 43 -2.34 1.30 -2.17
C ARG A 43 -1.81 2.69 -2.54
N ALA A 44 -2.42 3.76 -2.04
CA ALA A 44 -1.93 5.12 -2.28
C ALA A 44 -0.53 5.34 -1.70
N GLU A 45 -0.27 4.83 -0.49
CA GLU A 45 1.06 4.88 0.14
C GLU A 45 2.10 4.09 -0.67
N ARG A 46 1.77 2.86 -1.08
CA ARG A 46 2.62 2.04 -1.94
C ARG A 46 2.97 2.77 -3.23
N ASP A 47 1.99 3.39 -3.87
CA ASP A 47 2.17 4.08 -5.15
C ASP A 47 2.99 5.36 -4.99
N TYR A 48 2.82 6.08 -3.88
CA TYR A 48 3.68 7.19 -3.48
C TYR A 48 5.12 6.71 -3.29
N LEU A 49 5.37 5.69 -2.48
CA LEU A 49 6.70 5.15 -2.21
C LEU A 49 7.38 4.64 -3.50
N ARG A 50 6.61 4.00 -4.39
CA ARG A 50 7.08 3.59 -5.72
C ARG A 50 7.53 4.79 -6.55
N ARG A 51 6.70 5.84 -6.65
CA ARG A 51 7.05 7.07 -7.37
C ARG A 51 8.26 7.76 -6.77
N ALA A 52 8.38 7.77 -5.44
CA ALA A 52 9.51 8.33 -4.72
C ALA A 52 10.81 7.60 -5.07
N LEU A 53 10.76 6.26 -5.06
CA LEU A 53 11.88 5.39 -5.41
C LEU A 53 12.30 5.55 -6.87
N ASP A 54 11.32 5.70 -7.78
CA ASP A 54 11.55 5.92 -9.21
C ASP A 54 12.02 7.35 -9.53
N GLY A 55 12.12 8.24 -8.53
CA GLY A 55 12.51 9.64 -8.71
C GLY A 55 11.47 10.48 -9.47
N ARG A 56 10.19 10.10 -9.42
CA ARG A 56 9.06 10.73 -10.11
C ARG A 56 8.27 11.74 -9.26
N ILE A 57 8.69 12.02 -8.03
CA ILE A 57 8.02 12.97 -7.12
C ILE A 57 8.60 14.39 -7.22
N GLY A 58 9.78 14.55 -7.81
CA GLY A 58 10.48 15.83 -7.89
C GLY A 58 10.92 16.25 -9.29
N ARG A 59 10.28 15.74 -10.34
CA ARG A 59 10.49 16.15 -11.74
C ARG A 59 9.20 16.66 -12.35
#